data_AF-A0A847S384-F1
#
_entry.id   AF-A0A847S384-F1
#
_cell.length_a   1.000
_cell.length_b   1.000
_cell.length_c   1.000
_cell.angle_alpha   90.00
_cell.angle_beta   90.00
_cell.angle_gamma   90.00
#
_symmetry.space_group_name_H-M   'P 1'
#
loop_
_entity.id
_entity.type
_entity.pdbx_description
1 polymer ?
#
loop_
_entity_poly.entity_id
_entity_poly.type
_entity_poly.pdbx_seq_one_letter_code
_entity_poly.pdbx_strand_id
1 'polypeptide(L)'
;MHFKDVGILFQDKQYNGISLRWMVCFTEKRRTLLISEEKNKLVFETSPNRTLYTRFIEQGKVLLEPDEYGITHGSNEYSSIILDKGRQEIIRLEFTAEALKQKKLSDAAKHWHDSFEQEKSWLYGRGKIDSTLQQLFNDIINTPANTPEEEAVFGARCQDILLHVAAEHIPA
;
A
#
# COMPACT_ATOMS: atom_id res chain seq x y z
N MET A 1 -27.32 14.44 -6.12
CA MET A 1 -26.12 15.20 -5.66
C MET A 1 -24.97 14.77 -6.56
N HIS A 2 -24.57 15.57 -7.55
CA HIS A 2 -23.47 15.21 -8.45
C HIS A 2 -22.17 15.78 -7.87
N PHE A 3 -21.27 14.91 -7.43
CA PHE A 3 -19.87 15.28 -7.24
C PHE A 3 -19.28 15.53 -8.64
N LYS A 4 -19.50 16.73 -9.21
CA LYS A 4 -19.10 17.04 -10.60
C LYS A 4 -17.58 17.11 -10.81
N ASP A 5 -16.80 17.22 -9.72
CA ASP A 5 -15.38 17.57 -9.81
C ASP A 5 -14.41 16.47 -9.36
N VAL A 6 -14.88 15.50 -8.56
CA VAL A 6 -14.09 14.38 -8.03
C VAL A 6 -14.98 13.16 -7.87
N GLY A 7 -14.56 12.01 -8.41
CA GLY A 7 -15.13 10.70 -8.13
C GLY A 7 -14.07 9.77 -7.57
N ILE A 8 -14.43 8.95 -6.60
CA ILE A 8 -13.55 7.90 -6.07
C ILE A 8 -14.35 6.60 -6.10
N LEU A 9 -13.88 5.63 -6.88
CA LEU A 9 -14.26 4.24 -6.71
C LEU A 9 -13.28 3.62 -5.73
N PHE A 10 -13.80 2.93 -4.73
CA PHE A 10 -13.01 2.43 -3.62
C PHE A 10 -13.39 0.98 -3.35
N GLN A 11 -12.36 0.14 -3.22
CA GLN A 11 -12.47 -1.23 -2.76
C GLN A 11 -11.55 -1.39 -1.56
N ASP A 12 -12.13 -1.83 -0.45
CA ASP A 12 -11.41 -2.21 0.76
C ASP A 12 -11.62 -3.70 1.02
N LYS A 13 -10.53 -4.39 1.31
CA LYS A 13 -10.55 -5.79 1.77
C LYS A 13 -9.64 -5.91 2.97
N GLN A 14 -10.11 -6.60 4.00
CA GLN A 14 -9.35 -6.75 5.24
C GLN A 14 -9.29 -8.21 5.67
N TYR A 15 -8.15 -8.63 6.20
CA TYR A 15 -7.98 -9.96 6.77
C TYR A 15 -6.84 -9.96 7.78
N ASN A 16 -7.11 -10.31 9.04
CA ASN A 16 -6.09 -10.53 10.08
C ASN A 16 -4.97 -9.48 10.13
N GLY A 17 -5.32 -8.19 10.15
CA GLY A 17 -4.35 -7.09 10.20
C GLY A 17 -3.72 -6.71 8.86
N ILE A 18 -4.20 -7.29 7.75
CA ILE A 18 -3.86 -6.92 6.37
C ILE A 18 -5.04 -6.13 5.80
N SER A 19 -4.79 -5.03 5.08
CA SER A 19 -5.81 -4.28 4.33
C SER A 19 -5.33 -3.95 2.93
N LEU A 20 -6.15 -4.24 1.92
CA LEU A 20 -5.98 -3.75 0.56
C LEU A 20 -6.96 -2.59 0.34
N ARG A 21 -6.42 -1.41 0.07
CA ARG A 21 -7.15 -0.23 -0.39
C ARG A 21 -6.84 0.02 -1.85
N TRP A 22 -7.79 -0.29 -2.71
CA TRP A 22 -7.70 0.02 -4.13
C TRP A 22 -8.63 1.20 -4.45
N MET A 23 -8.05 2.28 -4.94
CA MET A 23 -8.74 3.52 -5.26
C MET A 23 -8.58 3.84 -6.74
N VAL A 24 -9.70 4.13 -7.41
CA VAL A 24 -9.71 4.74 -8.74
C VAL A 24 -10.31 6.13 -8.61
N CYS A 25 -9.44 7.12 -8.64
CA CYS A 25 -9.79 8.53 -8.51
C CYS A 25 -9.96 9.17 -9.88
N PHE A 26 -11.00 9.98 -10.05
CA PHE A 26 -11.26 10.80 -11.22
C PHE A 26 -11.33 12.25 -10.78
N THR A 27 -10.57 13.14 -11.38
CA THR A 27 -10.66 14.56 -11.08
C THR A 27 -10.45 15.46 -12.29
N GLU A 28 -11.19 16.56 -12.37
CA GLU A 28 -11.07 17.55 -13.46
C GLU A 28 -9.94 18.57 -13.25
N LYS A 29 -9.37 18.63 -12.03
CA LYS A 29 -8.32 19.58 -11.63
C LYS A 29 -7.38 18.90 -10.64
N ARG A 30 -6.19 19.47 -10.40
CA ARG A 30 -5.29 18.96 -9.36
C ARG A 30 -5.97 19.01 -7.99
N ARG A 31 -5.91 17.90 -7.23
CA ARG A 31 -6.48 17.76 -5.88
C ARG A 31 -5.50 17.07 -4.94
N THR A 32 -5.82 17.13 -3.65
CA THR A 32 -5.10 16.41 -2.60
C THR A 32 -6.08 15.46 -1.95
N LEU A 33 -5.77 14.16 -2.00
CA LEU A 33 -6.45 13.13 -1.23
C LEU A 33 -5.77 13.04 0.14
N LEU A 34 -6.51 13.33 1.21
CA LEU A 34 -6.02 13.17 2.58
C LEU A 34 -6.32 11.75 3.05
N ILE A 35 -5.35 11.13 3.71
CA ILE A 35 -5.46 9.75 4.18
C ILE A 35 -5.13 9.74 5.68
N SER A 36 -6.11 9.31 6.47
CA SER A 36 -5.94 9.05 7.89
C SER A 36 -5.31 7.68 8.06
N GLU A 37 -4.14 7.61 8.68
CA GLU A 37 -3.47 6.33 8.89
C GLU A 37 -3.99 5.61 10.15
N GLU A 38 -4.53 6.34 11.13
CA GLU A 38 -5.16 5.90 12.41
C GLU A 38 -4.33 5.00 13.33
N LYS A 39 -3.43 4.18 12.79
CA LYS A 39 -2.55 3.23 13.49
C LYS A 39 -1.26 3.05 12.71
N ASN A 40 -0.18 2.76 13.44
CA ASN A 40 1.09 2.36 12.85
C ASN A 40 0.93 1.10 11.98
N LYS A 41 1.39 1.19 10.73
CA LYS A 41 1.31 0.13 9.72
C LYS A 41 2.47 0.23 8.73
N LEU A 42 2.81 -0.90 8.13
CA LEU A 42 3.68 -0.95 6.97
C LEU A 42 2.77 -0.79 5.76
N VAL A 43 3.12 0.13 4.86
CA VAL A 43 2.36 0.43 3.66
C VAL A 43 3.22 0.12 2.46
N PHE A 44 2.71 -0.74 1.59
CA PHE A 44 3.16 -0.83 0.21
C PHE A 44 2.21 -0.03 -0.67
N GLU A 45 2.74 0.91 -1.43
CA GLU A 45 1.93 1.76 -2.29
C GLU A 45 2.48 1.83 -3.71
N THR A 46 1.57 1.89 -4.69
CA THR A 46 1.89 2.08 -6.10
C THR A 46 0.72 2.74 -6.85
N SER A 47 1.02 3.30 -8.02
CA SER A 47 0.04 3.84 -8.95
C SER A 47 0.34 3.32 -10.36
N PRO A 48 -0.37 2.29 -10.87
CA PRO A 48 0.04 1.60 -12.10
C PRO A 48 -0.08 2.45 -13.38
N ASN A 49 -0.74 3.60 -13.31
CA ASN A 49 -1.05 4.42 -14.49
C ASN A 49 -0.49 5.83 -14.44
N ARG A 50 0.07 6.28 -13.31
CA ARG A 50 0.61 7.64 -13.12
C ARG A 50 1.69 7.65 -12.06
N THR A 51 2.53 8.68 -12.09
CA THR A 51 3.45 8.92 -10.98
C THR A 51 2.66 9.16 -9.69
N LEU A 52 2.92 8.36 -8.65
CA LEU A 52 2.35 8.54 -7.32
C LEU A 52 3.16 9.58 -6.56
N TYR A 53 2.51 10.67 -6.17
CA TYR A 53 3.10 11.66 -5.28
C TYR A 53 2.43 11.54 -3.91
N THR A 54 3.14 10.93 -2.96
CA THR A 54 2.71 10.82 -1.56
C THR A 54 3.53 11.77 -0.70
N ARG A 55 2.86 12.54 0.16
CA ARG A 55 3.48 13.43 1.15
C ARG A 55 3.15 12.95 2.55
N PHE A 56 4.19 12.76 3.34
CA PHE A 56 4.14 12.47 4.76
C PHE A 56 4.62 13.71 5.51
N ILE A 57 3.98 14.05 6.63
CA ILE A 57 4.27 15.28 7.38
C ILE A 57 5.74 15.33 7.83
N GLU A 58 6.26 14.23 8.37
CA GLU A 58 7.63 14.15 8.87
C GLU A 58 8.67 13.66 7.85
N GLN A 59 8.26 12.84 6.87
CA GLN A 59 9.18 12.17 5.94
C GLN A 59 9.40 12.94 4.63
N GLY A 60 8.66 14.03 4.42
CA GLY A 60 8.68 14.78 3.18
C GLY A 60 7.84 14.13 2.09
N LYS A 61 8.43 13.90 0.91
CA LYS A 61 7.70 13.46 -0.29
C LYS A 61 8.32 12.20 -0.89
N VAL A 62 7.45 11.27 -1.28
CA VAL A 62 7.78 10.09 -2.06
C VAL A 62 7.18 10.27 -3.45
N LEU A 63 8.00 10.02 -4.47
CA LEU A 63 7.58 10.00 -5.87
C LEU A 63 7.89 8.61 -6.41
N LEU A 64 6.87 7.92 -6.91
CA LEU A 64 6.98 6.60 -7.52
C LEU A 64 6.47 6.68 -8.95
N GLU A 65 7.26 6.24 -9.92
CA GLU A 65 6.80 6.10 -11.30
C GLU A 65 5.77 4.95 -11.45
N PRO A 66 5.03 4.86 -12.58
CA PRO A 66 3.96 3.87 -12.73
C PRO A 66 4.37 2.40 -12.57
N ASP A 67 5.65 2.10 -12.75
CA ASP A 67 6.27 0.79 -12.61
C ASP A 67 7.02 0.62 -11.29
N GLU A 68 6.78 1.50 -10.31
CA GLU A 68 7.45 1.49 -9.01
C GLU A 68 6.48 1.22 -7.88
N TYR A 69 7.02 0.63 -6.81
CA TYR A 69 6.37 0.55 -5.52
C TYR A 69 7.24 1.19 -4.45
N GLY A 70 6.58 1.72 -3.41
CA GLY A 70 7.23 2.28 -2.24
C GLY A 70 6.84 1.50 -0.98
N ILE A 71 7.77 1.39 -0.05
CA ILE A 71 7.57 0.80 1.27
C ILE A 71 7.74 1.88 2.32
N THR A 72 6.66 2.21 3.01
CA THR A 72 6.65 3.27 4.03
C THR A 72 6.11 2.75 5.35
N HIS A 73 6.62 3.28 6.45
CA HIS A 73 5.93 3.19 7.73
C HIS A 73 4.87 4.29 7.76
N GLY A 74 3.59 3.95 7.84
CA GLY A 74 2.55 4.90 8.20
C GLY A 74 2.65 5.16 9.70
N SER A 75 3.03 6.38 10.10
CA SER A 75 2.81 6.84 11.48
C SER A 75 1.32 7.04 11.74
N ASN A 76 0.93 7.26 12.99
CA ASN A 76 -0.44 7.63 13.40
C ASN A 76 -0.93 8.99 12.84
N GLU A 77 -0.19 9.63 11.92
CA GLU A 77 -0.52 10.92 11.34
C GLU A 77 -1.27 10.81 10.00
N TYR A 78 -1.50 11.95 9.34
CA TYR A 78 -2.09 12.01 8.02
C TYR A 78 -1.03 11.94 6.93
N SER A 79 -1.25 11.10 5.92
CA SER A 79 -0.55 11.19 4.64
C SER A 79 -1.45 11.87 3.61
N SER A 80 -0.86 12.32 2.50
CA SER A 80 -1.63 12.89 1.41
C SER A 80 -1.10 12.50 0.05
N ILE A 81 -2.01 12.23 -0.89
CA ILE A 81 -1.67 11.90 -2.27
C ILE A 81 -2.12 13.05 -3.17
N ILE A 82 -1.24 13.52 -4.03
CA ILE A 82 -1.60 14.51 -5.04
C ILE A 82 -2.22 13.78 -6.24
N LEU A 83 -3.44 14.17 -6.57
CA LEU A 83 -4.18 13.68 -7.73
C LEU A 83 -4.07 14.71 -8.85
N ASP A 84 -3.53 14.30 -9.99
CA ASP A 84 -3.54 15.11 -11.20
C ASP A 84 -4.85 14.96 -11.98
N LYS A 85 -5.12 15.89 -12.91
CA LYS A 85 -6.31 15.83 -13.77
C LYS A 85 -6.39 14.49 -14.51
N GLY A 86 -7.54 13.84 -14.43
CA GLY A 86 -7.90 12.60 -15.12
C GLY A 86 -8.13 11.45 -14.15
N ARG A 87 -8.00 10.22 -14.68
CA ARG A 87 -8.06 8.98 -13.91
C ARG A 87 -6.69 8.67 -13.33
N GLN A 88 -6.63 8.41 -12.02
CA GLN A 88 -5.48 7.88 -11.32
C GLN A 88 -5.89 6.68 -10.48
N GLU A 89 -5.09 5.63 -10.56
CA GLU A 89 -5.30 4.40 -9.81
C GLU A 89 -4.24 4.32 -8.71
N ILE A 90 -4.66 3.97 -7.49
CA ILE A 90 -3.78 3.88 -6.33
C ILE A 90 -4.08 2.56 -5.66
N ILE A 91 -3.03 1.77 -5.46
CA ILE A 91 -3.08 0.50 -4.74
C ILE A 91 -2.26 0.69 -3.47
N ARG A 92 -2.89 0.50 -2.31
CA ARG A 92 -2.20 0.48 -1.02
C ARG A 92 -2.48 -0.84 -0.34
N LEU A 93 -1.41 -1.56 0.02
CA LEU A 93 -1.46 -2.76 0.82
C LEU A 93 -0.85 -2.46 2.18
N GLU A 94 -1.62 -2.65 3.24
CA GLU A 94 -1.30 -2.21 4.59
C GLU A 94 -1.19 -3.43 5.51
N PHE A 95 -0.16 -3.46 6.35
CA PHE A 95 0.09 -4.52 7.32
C PHE A 95 0.27 -3.94 8.72
N THR A 96 -0.47 -4.46 9.70
CA THR A 96 -0.21 -4.19 11.12
C THR A 96 1.02 -4.95 11.59
N ALA A 97 1.58 -4.55 12.74
CA ALA A 97 2.67 -5.29 13.38
C ALA A 97 2.32 -6.77 13.61
N GLU A 98 1.07 -7.08 13.95
CA GLU A 98 0.60 -8.45 14.17
C GLU A 98 0.60 -9.28 12.88
N ALA A 99 0.21 -8.68 11.75
CA ALA A 99 0.27 -9.32 10.44
C ALA A 99 1.71 -9.65 10.01
N LEU A 100 2.70 -8.89 10.51
CA LEU A 100 4.13 -9.09 10.28
C LEU A 100 4.80 -10.08 11.25
N LYS A 101 4.11 -10.60 12.28
CA LYS A 101 4.69 -11.57 13.24
C LYS A 101 4.70 -13.02 12.72
N GLN A 102 4.41 -13.25 11.44
CA GLN A 102 4.25 -14.59 10.91
C GLN A 102 5.57 -15.35 10.77
N LYS A 103 5.58 -16.63 11.16
CA LYS A 103 6.77 -17.50 11.26
C LYS A 103 7.59 -17.68 9.98
N LYS A 104 7.06 -17.32 8.81
CA LYS A 104 7.70 -17.48 7.49
C LYS A 104 8.45 -16.24 7.00
N LEU A 105 8.41 -15.15 7.75
CA LEU A 105 8.98 -13.88 7.30
C LEU A 105 10.51 -13.91 7.42
N SER A 106 11.19 -13.55 6.32
CA SER A 106 12.64 -13.44 6.25
C SER A 106 13.17 -12.34 7.17
N ASP A 107 14.49 -12.28 7.36
CA ASP A 107 15.15 -11.24 8.17
C ASP A 107 14.77 -9.81 7.71
N ALA A 108 14.46 -9.62 6.42
CA ALA A 108 13.96 -8.37 5.86
C ALA A 108 12.62 -7.93 6.47
N ALA A 109 11.64 -8.82 6.53
CA ALA A 109 10.34 -8.49 7.14
C ALA A 109 10.42 -8.38 8.67
N LYS A 110 11.36 -9.08 9.30
CA LYS A 110 11.65 -8.93 10.73
C LYS A 110 12.18 -7.54 11.07
N HIS A 111 13.06 -6.98 10.24
CA HIS A 111 13.55 -5.61 10.49
C HIS A 111 12.41 -4.57 10.35
N TRP A 112 11.44 -4.79 9.47
CA TRP A 112 10.26 -3.91 9.38
C TRP A 112 9.46 -3.98 10.67
N HIS A 113 9.18 -5.18 11.18
CA HIS A 113 8.51 -5.38 12.46
C HIS A 113 9.24 -4.67 13.61
N ASP A 114 10.54 -4.86 13.75
CA ASP A 114 11.34 -4.26 14.84
C ASP A 114 11.36 -2.72 14.79
N SER A 115 11.05 -2.14 13.62
CA SER A 115 10.96 -0.70 13.43
C SER A 115 9.61 -0.10 13.84
N PHE A 116 8.54 -0.90 13.99
CA PHE A 116 7.24 -0.40 14.46
C PHE A 116 7.31 0.18 15.88
N GLU A 117 8.19 -0.37 16.72
CA GLU A 117 8.38 0.08 18.10
C GLU A 117 9.09 1.43 18.19
N GLN A 118 9.70 1.92 17.09
CA GLN A 118 10.51 3.14 17.10
C GLN A 118 9.71 4.42 16.79
N GLU A 119 8.39 4.32 16.61
CA GLU A 119 7.38 5.39 16.38
C GLU A 119 7.67 6.42 15.28
N LYS A 120 8.81 6.36 14.62
CA LYS A 120 9.18 7.28 13.56
C LYS A 120 8.73 6.73 12.21
N SER A 121 8.18 7.64 11.43
CA SER A 121 7.71 7.44 10.08
C SER A 121 8.95 7.42 9.14
N TRP A 122 9.21 6.35 8.38
CA TRP A 122 10.33 6.28 7.42
C TRP A 122 9.94 5.62 6.08
N LEU A 123 10.57 6.05 4.98
CA LEU A 123 10.65 5.29 3.74
C LEU A 123 11.70 4.19 3.92
N TYR A 124 11.28 2.92 3.92
CA TYR A 124 12.19 1.79 4.03
C TYR A 124 12.83 1.41 2.71
N GLY A 125 12.12 1.62 1.60
CA GLY A 125 12.57 1.13 0.32
C GLY A 125 11.64 1.52 -0.82
N ARG A 126 12.16 1.33 -2.02
CA ARG A 126 11.42 1.42 -3.27
C ARG A 126 11.97 0.39 -4.23
N GLY A 127 11.12 -0.15 -5.08
CA GLY A 127 11.50 -1.15 -6.07
C GLY A 127 10.73 -0.99 -7.37
N LYS A 128 11.08 -1.83 -8.34
CA LYS A 128 10.36 -1.93 -9.62
C LYS A 128 9.33 -3.05 -9.54
N ILE A 129 8.19 -2.83 -10.17
CA ILE A 129 7.14 -3.83 -10.31
C ILE A 129 7.49 -4.73 -11.49
N ASP A 130 8.01 -5.91 -11.18
CA ASP A 130 8.23 -6.96 -12.17
C ASP A 130 6.91 -7.64 -12.56
N SER A 131 6.98 -8.57 -13.52
CA SER A 131 5.80 -9.31 -13.98
C SER A 131 5.14 -10.15 -12.87
N THR A 132 5.93 -10.62 -11.91
CA THR A 132 5.46 -11.47 -10.81
C THR A 132 4.63 -10.62 -9.85
N LEU A 133 5.17 -9.50 -9.40
CA LEU A 133 4.52 -8.56 -8.50
C LEU A 133 3.30 -7.92 -9.17
N GLN A 134 3.36 -7.63 -10.47
CA GLN A 134 2.21 -7.18 -11.24
C GLN A 134 1.07 -8.22 -11.23
N GLN A 135 1.39 -9.50 -11.44
CA GLN A 135 0.40 -10.58 -11.39
C GLN A 135 -0.20 -10.70 -9.98
N LEU A 136 0.62 -10.63 -8.93
CA LEU A 136 0.16 -10.70 -7.55
C LEU A 136 -0.78 -9.53 -7.19
N PHE A 137 -0.47 -8.30 -7.64
CA PHE A 137 -1.37 -7.16 -7.46
C PHE A 137 -2.72 -7.36 -8.15
N ASN A 138 -2.70 -7.82 -9.41
CA ASN A 138 -3.92 -8.14 -10.14
C ASN A 138 -4.73 -9.24 -9.43
N ASP A 139 -4.04 -10.24 -8.88
CA ASP A 139 -4.66 -11.33 -8.15
C ASP A 139 -5.39 -10.82 -6.90
N ILE A 140 -4.75 -10.03 -6.02
CA ILE A 140 -5.41 -9.52 -4.81
C ILE A 140 -6.56 -8.55 -5.11
N ILE A 141 -6.48 -7.77 -6.20
CA ILE A 141 -7.54 -6.86 -6.62
C ILE A 141 -8.78 -7.65 -7.04
N ASN A 142 -8.60 -8.76 -7.74
CA ASN A 142 -9.69 -9.58 -8.27
C ASN A 142 -10.13 -10.73 -7.35
N THR A 143 -9.40 -11.00 -6.26
CA THR A 143 -9.78 -12.04 -5.28
C THR A 143 -10.96 -11.56 -4.44
N PRO A 144 -12.15 -12.19 -4.50
CA PRO A 144 -13.23 -11.86 -3.57
C PRO A 144 -12.79 -12.07 -2.11
N ALA A 145 -13.43 -11.38 -1.17
CA ALA A 145 -13.17 -11.55 0.26
C ALA A 145 -14.50 -11.39 1.01
N ASN A 146 -15.50 -12.17 0.62
CA ASN A 146 -16.86 -12.11 1.16
C ASN A 146 -17.19 -13.30 2.07
N THR A 147 -16.39 -14.36 2.02
CA THR A 147 -16.49 -15.53 2.93
C THR A 147 -15.17 -15.77 3.66
N PRO A 148 -15.16 -16.49 4.79
CA PRO A 148 -13.92 -16.80 5.51
C PRO A 148 -12.86 -17.53 4.66
N GLU A 149 -13.29 -18.40 3.75
CA GLU A 149 -12.40 -19.10 2.82
C GLU A 149 -11.79 -18.13 1.80
N GLU A 150 -12.61 -17.23 1.24
CA GLU A 150 -12.17 -16.19 0.31
C GLU A 150 -11.20 -15.21 0.98
N GLU A 151 -11.51 -14.78 2.21
CA GLU A 151 -10.65 -13.94 3.04
C GLU A 151 -9.29 -14.60 3.32
N ALA A 152 -9.27 -15.91 3.60
CA ALA A 152 -8.03 -16.66 3.81
C ALA A 152 -7.18 -16.74 2.52
N VAL A 153 -7.81 -16.92 1.36
CA VAL A 153 -7.12 -16.89 0.05
C VAL A 153 -6.56 -15.50 -0.24
N PHE A 154 -7.35 -14.44 0.02
CA PHE A 154 -6.88 -13.06 -0.07
C PHE A 154 -5.66 -12.82 0.85
N GLY A 155 -5.75 -13.25 2.11
CA GLY A 155 -4.66 -13.16 3.08
C GLY A 155 -3.38 -13.85 2.64
N ALA A 156 -3.49 -15.05 2.06
CA ALA A 156 -2.34 -15.78 1.53
C ALA A 156 -1.67 -15.04 0.36
N ARG A 157 -2.46 -14.51 -0.58
CA ARG A 157 -1.93 -13.74 -1.73
C ARG A 157 -1.24 -12.44 -1.29
N CYS A 158 -1.77 -11.77 -0.27
CA CYS A 158 -1.11 -10.60 0.32
C CYS A 158 0.23 -10.96 0.98
N GLN A 159 0.34 -12.15 1.57
CA GLN A 159 1.61 -12.64 2.12
C GLN A 159 2.62 -12.95 1.02
N ASP A 160 2.18 -13.48 -0.13
CA ASP A 160 3.07 -13.73 -1.26
C ASP A 160 3.72 -12.42 -1.77
N ILE A 161 2.94 -11.33 -1.81
CA ILE A 161 3.47 -9.98 -2.11
C ILE A 161 4.52 -9.56 -1.07
N LEU A 162 4.20 -9.73 0.21
CA LEU A 162 5.11 -9.37 1.30
C LEU A 162 6.44 -10.13 1.21
N LEU A 163 6.39 -11.43 0.92
CA LEU A 163 7.58 -12.27 0.76
C LEU A 163 8.40 -11.88 -0.48
N HIS A 164 7.73 -11.60 -1.61
CA HIS A 164 8.40 -11.14 -2.84
C HIS A 164 9.16 -9.83 -2.59
N VAL A 165 8.47 -8.83 -2.04
CA VAL A 165 9.06 -7.52 -1.75
C VAL A 165 10.18 -7.61 -0.71
N ALA A 166 10.02 -8.45 0.31
CA ALA A 166 11.03 -8.67 1.34
C ALA A 166 12.30 -9.33 0.78
N ALA A 167 12.18 -10.23 -0.19
CA ALA A 167 13.33 -10.89 -0.83
C ALA A 167 14.19 -9.90 -1.63
N GLU A 168 13.60 -8.85 -2.20
CA GLU A 168 14.32 -7.79 -2.91
C GLU A 168 15.05 -6.80 -1.97
N HIS A 169 14.65 -6.76 -0.70
CA HIS A 169 15.13 -5.79 0.30
C HIS A 169 15.98 -6.41 1.41
N ILE A 170 16.48 -7.64 1.24
CA ILE A 170 17.38 -8.26 2.23
C ILE A 170 18.66 -7.42 2.32
N PRO A 171 19.00 -6.84 3.50
CA PRO A 171 20.28 -6.17 3.68
C PRO A 171 21.40 -7.20 3.50
N ALA A 172 22.36 -6.87 2.63
CA ALA A 172 23.55 -7.67 2.38
C ALA A 172 24.42 -7.84 3.63
#